data_AF-A0A7X0KRP5-F1
#
_entry.id   AF-A0A7X0KRP5-F1
#
_cell.length_a   1.000
_cell.length_b   1.000
_cell.length_c   1.000
_cell.angle_alpha   90.00
_cell.angle_beta   90.00
_cell.angle_gamma   90.00
#
_symmetry.space_group_name_H-M   'P 1'
#
loop_
_entity.id
_entity.type
_entity.pdbx_description
1 polymer ?
#
loop_
_entity_poly.entity_id
_entity_poly.type
_entity_poly.pdbx_seq_one_letter_code
_entity_poly.pdbx_strand_id
1 'polypeptide(L)'
;MNILRLILCLSWLLIAGPAFAGASRCDLHEFTSSRELHRFLSLRAVDIVRQAENSGGGLAALVDPTAMFNLGAGDVGRPLGTGIDGARALARTMQADLYRFLGWDSMDMEPNACSEREVEVEVEFIDSQGKRVSSVKFTFEVERVRLVSAVGWEKSFEAGQL
;
A
#
# COMPACT_ATOMS: atom_id res chain seq x y z
N MET A 1 -37.41 -5.07 68.76
CA MET A 1 -37.81 -6.50 68.60
C MET A 1 -38.72 -6.63 67.39
N ASN A 2 -38.21 -7.08 66.25
CA ASN A 2 -38.79 -8.22 65.55
C ASN A 2 -37.87 -8.67 64.42
N ILE A 3 -37.82 -9.98 64.28
CA ILE A 3 -36.80 -10.82 63.65
C ILE A 3 -37.31 -11.28 62.29
N LEU A 4 -36.37 -11.43 61.34
CA LEU A 4 -36.41 -12.24 60.11
C LEU A 4 -37.46 -11.91 59.03
N ARG A 5 -36.95 -11.62 57.83
CA ARG A 5 -37.28 -12.40 56.63
C ARG A 5 -36.15 -12.31 55.59
N LEU A 6 -35.42 -13.42 55.49
CA LEU A 6 -34.54 -13.82 54.40
C LEU A 6 -35.37 -14.00 53.12
N ILE A 7 -34.81 -13.72 51.92
CA ILE A 7 -34.82 -14.61 50.72
C ILE A 7 -34.43 -13.87 49.40
N LEU A 8 -33.32 -14.38 48.83
CA LEU A 8 -32.94 -14.58 47.42
C LEU A 8 -32.72 -13.44 46.39
N CYS A 9 -31.45 -13.39 45.95
CA CYS A 9 -30.96 -13.56 44.57
C CYS A 9 -31.58 -12.72 43.44
N LEU A 10 -30.76 -11.86 42.82
CA LEU A 10 -30.28 -12.11 41.45
C LEU A 10 -29.15 -11.12 41.11
N SER A 11 -27.94 -11.63 41.09
CA SER A 11 -26.76 -11.01 40.49
C SER A 11 -26.98 -10.82 38.99
N TRP A 12 -27.11 -9.57 38.53
CA TRP A 12 -26.93 -9.21 37.12
C TRP A 12 -25.44 -9.09 36.81
N LEU A 13 -24.82 -10.23 36.50
CA LEU A 13 -23.61 -10.28 35.69
C LEU A 13 -24.02 -9.94 34.25
N LEU A 14 -23.79 -8.69 33.85
CA LEU A 14 -23.74 -8.33 32.44
C LEU A 14 -22.52 -9.00 31.83
N ILE A 15 -22.70 -10.19 31.29
CA ILE A 15 -21.74 -10.82 30.40
C ILE A 15 -21.80 -10.02 29.10
N ALA A 16 -20.92 -9.03 28.96
CA ALA A 16 -20.56 -8.50 27.66
C ALA A 16 -19.88 -9.65 26.89
N GLY A 17 -20.66 -10.38 26.09
CA GLY A 17 -20.11 -11.34 25.14
C GLY A 17 -19.12 -10.61 24.23
N PRO A 18 -18.08 -11.30 23.73
CA PRO A 18 -17.20 -10.70 22.74
C PRO A 18 -18.06 -10.27 21.56
N ALA A 19 -18.02 -8.98 21.23
CA ALA A 19 -18.47 -8.54 19.92
C ALA A 19 -17.61 -9.32 18.92
N PHE A 20 -18.20 -10.29 18.22
CA PHE A 20 -17.55 -10.90 17.08
C PHE A 20 -17.26 -9.75 16.12
N ALA A 21 -15.98 -9.37 16.04
CA ALA A 21 -15.49 -8.60 14.92
C ALA A 21 -15.97 -9.35 13.69
N GLY A 22 -16.88 -8.75 12.93
CA GLY A 22 -17.36 -9.33 11.68
C GLY A 22 -16.12 -9.71 10.87
N ALA A 23 -16.13 -10.92 10.30
CA ALA A 23 -15.07 -11.37 9.41
C ALA A 23 -14.70 -10.20 8.49
N SER A 24 -13.43 -9.79 8.47
CA SER A 24 -12.98 -8.79 7.51
C SER A 24 -13.32 -9.37 6.16
N ARG A 25 -14.36 -8.81 5.55
CA ARG A 25 -14.76 -9.20 4.20
C ARG A 25 -13.59 -8.71 3.37
N CYS A 26 -12.77 -9.65 2.91
CA CYS A 26 -11.79 -9.40 1.89
C CYS A 26 -12.60 -8.92 0.67
N ASP A 27 -12.81 -7.59 0.58
CA ASP A 27 -13.60 -6.97 -0.48
C ASP A 27 -12.86 -7.00 -1.83
N LEU A 28 -11.74 -7.73 -1.91
CA LEU A 28 -11.04 -8.10 -3.15
C LEU A 28 -11.72 -9.21 -3.94
N HIS A 29 -12.99 -9.47 -3.64
CA HIS A 29 -13.87 -10.33 -4.40
C HIS A 29 -13.99 -9.93 -5.89
N GLU A 30 -13.42 -8.79 -6.28
CA GLU A 30 -13.40 -8.24 -7.64
C GLU A 30 -12.28 -8.78 -8.55
N PHE A 31 -11.17 -9.33 -8.02
CA PHE A 31 -10.05 -9.75 -8.88
C PHE A 31 -10.12 -11.25 -9.19
N THR A 32 -10.17 -11.57 -10.48
CA THR A 32 -10.30 -12.96 -10.96
C THR A 32 -8.95 -13.62 -11.24
N SER A 33 -7.85 -12.85 -11.21
CA SER A 33 -6.50 -13.32 -11.48
C SER A 33 -5.43 -12.49 -10.76
N SER A 34 -4.28 -13.10 -10.43
CA SER A 34 -3.12 -12.37 -9.90
C SER A 34 -2.62 -11.30 -10.88
N ARG A 35 -2.75 -11.55 -12.19
CA ARG A 35 -2.44 -10.58 -13.24
C ARG A 35 -3.26 -9.30 -13.12
N GLU A 36 -4.58 -9.41 -12.95
CA GLU A 36 -5.48 -8.25 -12.78
C GLU A 36 -5.14 -7.46 -11.51
N LEU A 37 -4.91 -8.17 -10.40
CA LEU A 37 -4.52 -7.55 -9.13
C LEU A 37 -3.21 -6.77 -9.27
N HIS A 38 -2.15 -7.38 -9.80
CA HIS A 38 -0.85 -6.72 -9.94
C HIS A 38 -0.91 -5.54 -10.92
N ARG A 39 -1.69 -5.65 -12.00
CA ARG A 39 -1.93 -4.54 -12.92
C ARG A 39 -2.63 -3.38 -12.20
N PHE A 40 -3.69 -3.68 -11.44
CA PHE A 40 -4.43 -2.68 -10.69
C PHE A 40 -3.54 -1.98 -9.64
N LEU A 41 -2.78 -2.73 -8.86
CA LEU A 41 -1.88 -2.18 -7.84
C LEU A 41 -0.72 -1.39 -8.46
N SER A 42 -0.19 -1.81 -9.61
CA SER A 42 0.84 -1.05 -10.33
C SER A 42 0.31 0.30 -10.81
N LEU A 43 -0.92 0.34 -11.35
CA LEU A 43 -1.58 1.59 -11.73
C LEU A 43 -1.91 2.45 -10.50
N ARG A 44 -2.31 1.82 -9.38
CA ARG A 44 -2.53 2.52 -8.10
C ARG A 44 -1.26 3.19 -7.60
N ALA A 45 -0.10 2.54 -7.71
CA ALA A 45 1.19 3.13 -7.36
C ALA A 45 1.50 4.37 -8.21
N VAL A 46 1.27 4.29 -9.52
CA VAL A 46 1.42 5.44 -10.45
C VAL A 46 0.50 6.60 -10.05
N ASP A 47 -0.76 6.32 -9.74
CA ASP A 47 -1.71 7.35 -9.35
C ASP A 47 -1.35 8.01 -8.01
N ILE A 48 -0.82 7.25 -7.05
CA ILE A 48 -0.31 7.81 -5.79
C ILE A 48 0.85 8.78 -6.06
N VAL A 49 1.82 8.40 -6.90
CA VAL A 49 2.95 9.28 -7.25
C VAL A 49 2.45 10.55 -7.93
N ARG A 50 1.57 10.43 -8.94
CA ARG A 50 0.98 11.60 -9.63
C ARG A 50 0.20 12.53 -8.71
N GLN A 51 -0.59 11.98 -7.77
CA GLN A 51 -1.33 12.79 -6.80
C GLN A 51 -0.40 13.47 -5.80
N ALA A 52 0.69 12.80 -5.41
CA ALA A 52 1.69 13.34 -4.50
C ALA A 52 2.42 14.56 -5.11
N GLU A 53 2.59 14.60 -6.44
CA GLU A 53 3.12 15.78 -7.13
C GLU A 53 2.15 16.97 -7.12
N ASN A 54 0.85 16.70 -7.34
CA ASN A 54 -0.12 17.74 -7.69
C ASN A 54 -0.90 18.33 -6.49
N SER A 55 -0.42 18.16 -5.26
CA SER A 55 -1.12 18.59 -4.02
C SER A 55 -2.58 18.15 -3.92
N GLY A 56 -2.95 17.09 -4.66
CA GLY A 56 -4.34 16.66 -4.80
C GLY A 56 -4.95 16.19 -3.48
N GLY A 57 -6.24 16.45 -3.31
CA GLY A 57 -7.02 15.78 -2.27
C GLY A 57 -7.12 14.28 -2.57
N GLY A 58 -7.09 13.43 -1.54
CA GLY A 58 -7.31 11.98 -1.69
C GLY A 58 -6.12 11.10 -1.27
N LEU A 59 -4.90 11.64 -1.22
CA LEU A 59 -3.70 10.87 -0.86
C LEU A 59 -3.80 10.20 0.53
N ALA A 60 -4.50 10.85 1.48
CA ALA A 60 -4.69 10.35 2.83
C ALA A 60 -5.46 9.01 2.90
N ALA A 61 -6.36 8.77 1.94
CA ALA A 61 -7.09 7.50 1.84
C ALA A 61 -6.22 6.39 1.23
N LEU A 62 -5.18 6.74 0.48
CA LEU A 62 -4.37 5.82 -0.31
C LEU A 62 -3.07 5.42 0.38
N VAL A 63 -2.54 6.25 1.28
CA VAL A 63 -1.24 6.06 1.91
C VAL A 63 -1.41 5.88 3.41
N ASP A 64 -0.81 4.82 3.97
CA ASP A 64 -0.76 4.62 5.41
C ASP A 64 0.04 5.74 6.09
N PRO A 65 -0.39 6.31 7.24
CA PRO A 65 0.32 7.43 7.85
C PRO A 65 1.71 7.00 8.32
N THR A 66 1.92 5.70 8.53
CA THR A 66 3.20 5.10 8.90
C THR A 66 3.95 4.54 7.69
N ALA A 67 3.39 4.64 6.48
CA ALA A 67 4.00 4.08 5.28
C ALA A 67 5.41 4.61 5.09
N MET A 68 6.37 3.73 4.85
CA MET A 68 7.78 4.10 4.76
C MET A 68 8.20 4.36 3.32
N PHE A 69 9.03 5.39 3.11
CA PHE A 69 9.53 5.74 1.78
C PHE A 69 11.07 5.77 1.79
N ASN A 70 11.69 5.12 0.81
CA ASN A 70 13.15 5.10 0.64
C ASN A 70 13.51 5.05 -0.84
N LEU A 71 14.43 5.90 -1.29
CA LEU A 71 14.95 5.87 -2.66
C LEU A 71 16.47 6.06 -2.65
N GLY A 72 17.20 4.95 -2.76
CA GLY A 72 18.66 4.93 -2.74
C GLY A 72 19.32 5.09 -4.12
N ALA A 73 20.65 5.20 -4.12
CA ALA A 73 21.49 5.15 -5.31
C ALA A 73 22.88 4.55 -4.96
N GLY A 74 23.53 3.87 -5.91
CA GLY A 74 24.81 3.19 -5.67
C GLY A 74 24.69 2.00 -4.70
N ASP A 75 25.26 2.11 -3.50
CA ASP A 75 25.07 1.19 -2.35
C ASP A 75 24.39 1.88 -1.13
N VAL A 76 23.85 3.09 -1.31
CA VAL A 76 23.31 3.91 -0.20
C VAL A 76 21.80 4.05 -0.31
N GLY A 77 21.08 3.50 0.67
CA GLY A 77 19.66 3.76 0.86
C GLY A 77 19.43 5.16 1.42
N ARG A 78 18.32 5.82 1.03
CA ARG A 78 18.00 7.17 1.49
C ARG A 78 16.54 7.25 1.93
N PRO A 79 16.26 7.27 3.24
CA PRO A 79 14.91 7.48 3.76
C PRO A 79 14.35 8.82 3.29
N LEU A 80 13.08 8.81 2.87
CA LEU A 80 12.36 9.99 2.40
C LEU A 80 11.24 10.43 3.35
N GLY A 81 11.11 9.75 4.50
CA GLY A 81 10.09 10.01 5.51
C GLY A 81 8.95 9.01 5.47
N THR A 82 7.82 9.38 6.06
CA THR A 82 6.64 8.52 6.18
C THR A 82 5.36 9.18 5.69
N GLY A 83 4.35 8.36 5.40
CA GLY A 83 3.01 8.80 5.04
C GLY A 83 2.99 9.72 3.81
N ILE A 84 2.08 10.70 3.85
CA ILE A 84 1.87 11.63 2.73
C ILE A 84 3.15 12.43 2.40
N ASP A 85 3.90 12.85 3.42
CA ASP A 85 5.11 13.65 3.19
C ASP A 85 6.23 12.81 2.57
N GLY A 86 6.35 11.55 2.95
CA GLY A 86 7.23 10.58 2.29
C GLY A 86 6.84 10.33 0.83
N ALA A 87 5.55 10.16 0.53
CA ALA A 87 5.05 10.01 -0.84
C ALA A 87 5.38 11.23 -1.71
N ARG A 88 5.19 12.43 -1.16
CA ARG A 88 5.55 13.69 -1.83
C ARG A 88 7.06 13.83 -2.04
N ALA A 89 7.85 13.43 -1.06
CA ALA A 89 9.31 13.44 -1.17
C ALA A 89 9.80 12.45 -2.23
N LEU A 90 9.20 11.27 -2.32
CA LEU A 90 9.47 10.29 -3.37
C LEU A 90 9.20 10.89 -4.75
N ALA A 91 7.99 11.39 -4.98
CA ALA A 91 7.60 11.94 -6.27
C ALA A 91 8.51 13.11 -6.71
N ARG A 92 8.78 14.07 -5.81
CA ARG A 92 9.70 15.19 -6.07
C ARG A 92 11.14 14.76 -6.37
N THR A 93 11.59 13.65 -5.79
CA THR A 93 12.95 13.15 -6.00
C THR A 93 13.07 12.48 -7.37
N MET A 94 12.06 11.71 -7.77
CA MET A 94 12.08 10.99 -9.05
C MET A 94 11.90 11.91 -10.25
N GLN A 95 11.13 12.99 -10.13
CA GLN A 95 10.83 13.93 -11.23
C GLN A 95 10.38 13.23 -12.53
N ALA A 96 9.68 12.11 -12.40
CA ALA A 96 9.44 11.22 -13.51
C ALA A 96 8.31 11.72 -14.41
N ASP A 97 8.56 11.73 -15.71
CA ASP A 97 7.58 12.04 -16.75
C ASP A 97 7.02 10.77 -17.41
N LEU A 98 7.68 9.64 -17.22
CA LEU A 98 7.30 8.34 -17.78
C LEU A 98 7.26 7.27 -16.66
N TYR A 99 6.44 6.25 -16.88
CA TYR A 99 6.45 5.05 -16.04
C TYR A 99 6.36 3.80 -16.91
N ARG A 100 6.87 2.68 -16.39
CA ARG A 100 6.59 1.35 -16.92
C ARG A 100 6.57 0.33 -15.80
N PHE A 101 5.86 -0.77 -16.02
CA PHE A 101 5.90 -1.95 -15.17
C PHE A 101 5.75 -3.18 -16.07
N LEU A 102 6.28 -4.31 -15.64
CA LEU A 102 6.18 -5.56 -16.37
C LEU A 102 4.86 -6.25 -16.05
N GLY A 103 4.21 -6.80 -17.09
CA GLY A 103 3.01 -7.61 -16.92
C GLY A 103 3.31 -8.91 -16.17
N TRP A 104 2.37 -9.33 -15.33
CA TRP A 104 2.41 -10.61 -14.61
C TRP A 104 1.86 -11.78 -15.46
N ASP A 105 1.89 -11.64 -16.79
CA ASP A 105 1.23 -12.55 -17.72
C ASP A 105 1.77 -13.99 -17.69
N SER A 106 3.00 -14.18 -17.24
CA SER A 106 3.68 -15.49 -17.10
C SER A 106 3.54 -16.13 -15.72
N MET A 107 2.98 -15.42 -14.74
CA MET A 107 2.82 -15.86 -13.34
C MET A 107 1.35 -15.87 -12.92
N ASP A 108 0.47 -16.09 -13.90
CA ASP A 108 -0.97 -16.00 -13.69
C ASP A 108 -1.50 -17.22 -12.93
N MET A 109 -1.81 -17.01 -11.67
CA MET A 109 -2.41 -17.98 -10.76
C MET A 109 -3.65 -17.36 -10.13
N GLU A 110 -4.49 -18.19 -9.54
CA GLU A 110 -5.62 -17.72 -8.76
C GLU A 110 -5.09 -16.83 -7.60
N PRO A 111 -5.60 -15.60 -7.44
CA PRO A 111 -5.06 -14.67 -6.47
C PRO A 111 -5.41 -15.17 -5.08
N ASN A 112 -4.38 -15.51 -4.31
CA ASN A 112 -4.46 -15.86 -2.90
C ASN A 112 -4.62 -14.61 -2.01
N ALA A 113 -5.25 -13.56 -2.54
CA ALA A 113 -5.31 -12.21 -1.97
C ALA A 113 -5.99 -12.15 -0.60
N CYS A 114 -6.86 -13.10 -0.26
CA CYS A 114 -7.48 -13.14 1.07
C CYS A 114 -6.65 -13.93 2.11
N SER A 115 -5.54 -14.53 1.69
CA SER A 115 -4.54 -15.13 2.59
C SER A 115 -3.30 -14.25 2.74
N GLU A 116 -3.01 -13.40 1.75
CA GLU A 116 -1.91 -12.46 1.77
C GLU A 116 -2.35 -11.13 2.39
N ARG A 117 -1.65 -10.69 3.43
CA ARG A 117 -1.90 -9.38 4.05
C ARG A 117 -1.36 -8.23 3.21
N GLU A 118 -0.31 -8.50 2.45
CA GLU A 118 0.44 -7.52 1.68
C GLU A 118 0.78 -8.06 0.29
N VAL A 119 0.70 -7.21 -0.73
CA VAL A 119 1.12 -7.53 -2.11
C VAL A 119 2.14 -6.50 -2.57
N GLU A 120 3.21 -6.98 -3.21
CA GLU A 120 4.27 -6.15 -3.77
C GLU A 120 4.12 -6.00 -5.29
N VAL A 121 4.28 -4.78 -5.78
CA VAL A 121 4.41 -4.47 -7.21
C VAL A 121 5.63 -3.62 -7.47
N GLU A 122 6.29 -3.81 -8.59
CA GLU A 122 7.45 -3.01 -9.01
C GLU A 122 7.06 -2.12 -10.18
N VAL A 123 7.31 -0.82 -10.04
CA VAL A 123 7.10 0.17 -11.09
C VAL A 123 8.38 0.97 -11.27
N GLU A 124 8.81 1.11 -12.52
CA GLU A 124 9.89 1.99 -12.89
C GLU A 124 9.34 3.36 -13.28
N PHE A 125 9.87 4.39 -12.65
CA PHE A 125 9.61 5.79 -12.93
C PHE A 125 10.84 6.39 -13.62
N ILE A 126 10.63 7.05 -14.74
CA ILE A 126 11.70 7.51 -15.63
C ILE A 126 11.60 9.03 -15.72
N ASP A 127 12.70 9.71 -15.40
CA ASP A 127 12.95 11.10 -15.78
C ASP A 127 13.74 11.09 -17.09
N SER A 128 13.03 11.35 -18.18
CA SER A 128 13.58 11.33 -19.54
C SER A 128 14.57 12.48 -19.79
N GLN A 129 14.44 13.59 -19.07
CA GLN A 129 15.28 14.77 -19.22
C GLN A 129 16.58 14.62 -18.43
N GLY A 130 16.50 14.17 -17.18
CA GLY A 130 17.65 13.89 -16.32
C GLY A 130 18.31 12.53 -16.57
N LYS A 131 17.73 11.70 -17.44
CA LYS A 131 18.19 10.34 -17.80
C LYS A 131 18.33 9.43 -16.58
N ARG A 132 17.31 9.44 -15.72
CA ARG A 132 17.29 8.64 -14.48
C ARG A 132 16.10 7.68 -14.50
N VAL A 133 16.33 6.48 -13.99
CA VAL A 133 15.29 5.48 -13.74
C VAL A 133 15.29 5.14 -12.27
N SER A 134 14.13 5.26 -11.64
CA SER A 134 13.84 4.84 -10.28
C SER A 134 12.99 3.59 -10.33
N SER A 135 13.57 2.42 -10.02
CA SER A 135 12.77 1.21 -9.83
C SER A 135 12.29 1.16 -8.40
N VAL A 136 10.97 1.21 -8.20
CA VAL A 136 10.35 1.29 -6.88
C VAL A 136 9.41 0.11 -6.68
N LYS A 137 9.66 -0.62 -5.61
CA LYS A 137 8.78 -1.66 -5.10
C LYS A 137 7.78 -1.03 -4.13
N PHE A 138 6.50 -1.18 -4.42
CA PHE A 138 5.39 -0.73 -3.59
C PHE A 138 4.73 -1.91 -2.93
N THR A 139 4.54 -1.84 -1.61
CA THR A 139 3.83 -2.83 -0.82
C THR A 139 2.47 -2.27 -0.41
N PHE A 140 1.41 -2.99 -0.73
CA PHE A 140 0.04 -2.59 -0.42
C PHE A 140 -0.58 -3.52 0.62
N GLU A 141 -1.21 -2.96 1.65
CA GLU A 141 -2.17 -3.66 2.49
C GLU A 141 -3.39 -4.00 1.63
N VAL A 142 -3.67 -5.29 1.54
CA VAL A 142 -4.59 -5.88 0.56
C VAL A 142 -6.04 -5.57 0.95
N GLU A 143 -6.41 -5.71 2.23
CA GLU A 143 -7.77 -5.43 2.72
C GLU A 143 -8.27 -4.01 2.46
N ARG A 144 -7.38 -3.01 2.48
CA ARG A 144 -7.72 -1.59 2.31
C ARG A 144 -7.19 -0.96 1.04
N VAL A 145 -6.42 -1.72 0.25
CA VAL A 145 -5.69 -1.25 -0.92
C VAL A 145 -4.90 0.02 -0.59
N ARG A 146 -4.16 -0.04 0.52
CA ARG A 146 -3.44 1.10 1.08
C ARG A 146 -1.95 0.88 0.99
N LEU A 147 -1.22 1.88 0.50
CA LEU A 147 0.23 1.80 0.41
C LEU A 147 0.83 1.81 1.82
N VAL A 148 1.64 0.80 2.13
CA VAL A 148 2.36 0.67 3.42
C VAL A 148 3.87 0.85 3.28
N SER A 149 4.43 0.68 2.08
CA SER A 149 5.86 0.91 1.84
C SER A 149 6.14 1.20 0.37
N ALA A 150 7.11 2.09 0.11
CA ALA A 150 7.69 2.29 -1.22
C ALA A 150 9.21 2.39 -1.10
N VAL A 151 9.90 1.37 -1.59
CA VAL A 151 11.36 1.25 -1.51
C VAL A 151 11.92 1.06 -2.90
N GLY A 152 12.86 1.91 -3.29
CA GLY A 152 13.42 1.88 -4.63
C GLY A 152 14.90 2.17 -4.71
N TRP A 153 15.42 1.95 -5.91
CA TRP A 153 16.77 2.28 -6.30
C TRP A 153 16.80 3.08 -7.58
N GLU A 154 17.70 4.06 -7.62
CA GLU A 154 17.86 4.94 -8.75
C GLU A 154 19.15 4.69 -9.51
N LYS A 155 19.07 4.75 -10.84
CA LYS A 155 20.19 4.56 -11.75
C LYS A 155 20.10 5.55 -12.91
N SER A 156 21.23 5.98 -13.43
CA SER A 156 21.28 6.69 -14.72
C SER A 156 21.12 5.69 -15.88
N PHE A 157 20.57 6.14 -17.00
CA PHE A 157 20.51 5.35 -18.21
C PHE A 157 20.99 6.13 -19.44
N GLU A 158 21.38 5.42 -20.48
CA GLU A 158 21.65 5.96 -21.81
C GLU A 158 20.78 5.21 -22.82
N ALA A 159 20.26 5.92 -23.82
CA ALA A 159 19.37 5.35 -24.83
C ALA A 159 19.62 6.01 -26.19
N GLY A 160 19.34 5.27 -27.26
CA GLY A 160 19.51 5.71 -28.65
C GLY A 160 18.64 4.89 -29.60
N GLN A 161 18.59 5.29 -30.86
CA GLN A 161 17.91 4.53 -31.91
C GLN A 161 18.77 3.33 -32.34
N LEU A 162 18.12 2.25 -32.77
CA LEU A 162 18.75 1.08 -33.39
C LEU A 162 18.83 1.24 -34.91
#